data_AF-A0A2E1CDE7-F1
#
_entry.id   AF-A0A2E1CDE7-F1
#
_cell.length_a   1.000
_cell.length_b   1.000
_cell.length_c   1.000
_cell.angle_alpha   90.00
_cell.angle_beta   90.00
_cell.angle_gamma   90.00
#
_symmetry.space_group_name_H-M   'P 1'
#
loop_
_entity.id
_entity.type
_entity.pdbx_description
1 polymer ?
#
loop_
_entity_poly.entity_id
_entity_poly.type
_entity_poly.pdbx_seq_one_letter_code
_entity_poly.pdbx_strand_id
1 'polypeptide(L)'
;MSVETSLDPHALLRKCQRIESGAARQRTVRWGPRTLDVDILFYEGCQISSELLTIPHPRIEERRFVLTPLSEIHPELCPPNWNEELPPEEIKLFGRIDE
;
A
#
# COMPACT_ATOMS: atom_id res chain seq x y z
N MET A 1 -11.86 2.00 1.11
CA MET A 1 -12.29 2.54 -0.18
C MET A 1 -11.92 1.56 -1.28
N SER A 2 -12.82 1.34 -2.24
CA SER A 2 -12.57 0.67 -3.51
C SER A 2 -12.80 1.66 -4.65
N VAL A 3 -12.30 1.35 -5.86
CA VAL A 3 -12.45 2.19 -7.05
C VAL A 3 -12.80 1.30 -8.23
N GLU A 4 -13.81 1.68 -8.99
CA GLU A 4 -14.11 1.09 -10.30
C GLU A 4 -13.31 1.80 -11.39
N THR A 5 -12.73 1.03 -12.31
CA THR A 5 -11.93 1.59 -13.41
C THR A 5 -11.97 0.72 -14.64
N SER A 6 -11.88 1.35 -15.82
CA SER A 6 -11.68 0.66 -17.10
C SER A 6 -10.21 0.53 -17.50
N LEU A 7 -9.28 1.03 -16.66
CA LEU A 7 -7.84 0.93 -16.90
C LEU A 7 -7.34 -0.46 -16.57
N ASP A 8 -6.50 -1.04 -17.43
CA ASP A 8 -5.76 -2.24 -17.07
C ASP A 8 -4.81 -1.99 -15.86
N PRO A 9 -4.37 -3.03 -15.15
CA PRO A 9 -3.55 -2.87 -13.94
C PRO A 9 -2.27 -2.04 -14.14
N HIS A 10 -1.61 -2.13 -15.30
CA HIS A 10 -0.40 -1.36 -15.57
C HIS A 10 -0.73 0.10 -15.91
N ALA A 11 -1.86 0.35 -16.59
CA ALA A 11 -2.36 1.71 -16.80
C ALA A 11 -2.78 2.38 -15.49
N LEU A 12 -3.42 1.63 -14.59
CA LEU A 12 -3.76 2.09 -13.24
C LEU A 12 -2.49 2.42 -12.44
N LEU A 13 -1.49 1.53 -12.45
CA LEU A 13 -0.19 1.78 -11.81
C LEU A 13 0.45 3.09 -12.29
N ARG A 14 0.51 3.30 -13.62
CA ARG A 14 1.02 4.55 -14.19
C ARG A 14 0.21 5.77 -13.76
N LYS A 15 -1.11 5.63 -13.57
CA LYS A 15 -1.96 6.71 -13.07
C LYS A 15 -1.65 7.02 -11.61
N CYS A 16 -1.52 6.02 -10.74
CA CYS A 16 -1.12 6.19 -9.34
C CYS A 16 0.22 6.93 -9.25
N GLN A 17 1.24 6.47 -9.97
CA GLN A 17 2.58 7.10 -10.00
C GLN A 17 2.53 8.57 -10.46
N ARG A 18 1.66 8.91 -11.42
CA ARG A 18 1.47 10.31 -11.85
C ARG A 18 0.83 11.17 -10.77
N ILE A 19 -0.13 10.63 -10.04
CA ILE A 19 -0.79 11.33 -8.92
C ILE A 19 0.22 11.57 -7.80
N GLU A 20 1.01 10.56 -7.43
CA GLU A 20 2.09 10.69 -6.46
C GLU A 20 3.12 11.73 -6.90
N SER A 21 3.53 11.72 -8.18
CA SER A 21 4.46 12.71 -8.71
C SER A 21 3.89 14.13 -8.71
N GLY A 22 2.56 14.27 -8.84
CA GLY A 22 1.87 15.55 -8.76
C GLY A 22 1.66 16.05 -7.32
N ALA A 23 1.70 15.15 -6.33
CA ALA A 23 1.72 15.51 -4.93
C ALA A 23 3.10 16.09 -4.59
N ALA A 24 3.22 17.42 -4.61
CA ALA A 24 4.46 18.20 -4.51
C ALA A 24 5.37 17.80 -3.33
N ARG A 25 6.16 16.73 -3.52
CA ARG A 25 7.00 16.13 -2.49
C ARG A 25 8.16 17.06 -2.12
N GLN A 26 8.30 17.37 -0.84
CA GLN A 26 9.49 18.01 -0.29
C GLN A 26 10.53 16.94 0.08
N ARG A 27 11.62 16.83 -0.71
CA ARG A 27 12.74 15.92 -0.41
C ARG A 27 13.75 16.62 0.50
N THR A 28 13.44 16.69 1.80
CA THR A 28 14.35 17.24 2.81
C THR A 28 15.33 16.20 3.36
N VAL A 29 14.98 14.91 3.34
CA VAL A 29 15.82 13.80 3.84
C VAL A 29 15.77 12.60 2.88
N ARG A 30 16.88 11.89 2.71
CA ARG A 30 16.95 10.61 1.99
C ARG A 30 16.18 9.58 2.84
N TRP A 31 15.06 9.05 2.34
CA TRP A 31 14.04 8.29 3.10
C TRP A 31 13.07 9.10 3.96
N GLY A 32 13.04 10.42 3.77
CA GLY A 32 12.05 11.27 4.43
C GLY A 32 10.61 10.96 3.98
N PRO A 33 9.62 11.46 4.76
CA PRO A 33 8.20 11.26 4.51
C PRO A 33 7.80 11.51 3.04
N ARG A 34 6.85 10.72 2.55
CA ARG A 34 6.20 10.97 1.27
C ARG A 34 4.93 11.78 1.52
N THR A 35 4.69 12.79 0.69
CA THR A 35 3.45 13.57 0.73
C THR A 35 2.24 12.70 0.41
N LEU A 36 2.40 11.75 -0.50
CA LEU A 36 1.39 10.79 -0.90
C LEU A 36 2.09 9.49 -1.33
N ASP A 37 1.45 8.37 -1.01
CA ASP A 37 1.84 7.02 -1.41
C ASP A 37 0.55 6.27 -1.75
N VAL A 38 0.44 5.70 -2.96
CA VAL A 38 -0.75 5.03 -3.49
C VAL A 38 -0.38 3.63 -3.97
N ASP A 39 -0.67 2.64 -3.14
CA ASP A 39 -0.47 1.22 -3.46
C ASP A 39 -1.74 0.59 -4.07
N ILE A 40 -1.56 -0.28 -5.07
CA ILE A 40 -2.63 -1.17 -5.59
C ILE A 40 -2.57 -2.46 -4.77
N LEU A 41 -3.53 -2.69 -3.89
CA LEU A 41 -3.57 -3.88 -3.03
C LEU A 41 -4.12 -5.11 -3.77
N PHE A 42 -5.26 -4.94 -4.42
CA PHE A 42 -5.96 -5.98 -5.18
C PHE A 42 -6.46 -5.42 -6.49
N TYR A 43 -6.69 -6.30 -7.46
CA TYR A 43 -7.37 -5.98 -8.72
C TYR A 43 -8.23 -7.17 -9.12
N GLU A 44 -9.52 -6.95 -9.37
CA GLU A 44 -10.49 -8.01 -9.61
C GLU A 44 -10.09 -8.92 -10.78
N GLY A 45 -10.19 -10.24 -10.56
CA GLY A 45 -9.88 -11.25 -11.58
C GLY A 45 -8.42 -11.26 -12.05
N CYS A 46 -7.51 -10.64 -11.30
CA CYS A 46 -6.14 -10.43 -11.74
C CYS A 46 -5.12 -10.95 -10.71
N GLN A 47 -4.16 -11.73 -11.20
CA GLN A 47 -2.93 -12.06 -10.49
C GLN A 47 -1.75 -11.69 -11.38
N ILE A 48 -0.82 -10.91 -10.84
CA ILE A 48 0.37 -10.47 -11.57
C ILE A 48 1.58 -10.74 -10.68
N SER A 49 2.61 -11.32 -11.26
CA SER A 49 3.93 -11.45 -10.64
C SER A 49 4.96 -10.97 -11.66
N SER A 50 5.44 -9.75 -11.48
CA SER A 50 6.42 -9.12 -12.36
C SER A 50 7.31 -8.17 -11.58
N GLU A 51 8.42 -7.74 -12.18
CA GLU A 51 9.30 -6.74 -11.57
C GLU A 51 8.63 -5.36 -11.41
N LEU A 52 7.61 -5.06 -12.22
CA LEU A 52 6.95 -3.75 -12.25
C LEU A 52 5.71 -3.66 -11.36
N LEU A 53 4.99 -4.78 -11.21
CA LEU A 53 3.72 -4.85 -10.51
C LEU A 53 3.49 -6.28 -10.02
N THR A 54 3.11 -6.40 -8.75
CA THR A 54 2.68 -7.65 -8.13
C THR A 54 1.29 -7.45 -7.53
N ILE A 55 0.34 -8.30 -7.94
CA ILE A 55 -1.05 -8.28 -7.47
C ILE A 55 -1.45 -9.72 -7.09
N PRO A 56 -1.99 -9.97 -5.89
CA PRO A 56 -2.15 -9.03 -4.78
C PRO A 56 -0.83 -8.44 -4.30
N HIS A 57 -0.86 -7.26 -3.68
CA HIS A 57 0.36 -6.62 -3.18
C HIS A 57 1.06 -7.54 -2.16
N PRO A 58 2.36 -7.83 -2.32
CA PRO A 58 3.01 -8.96 -1.65
C PRO A 58 3.17 -8.80 -0.13
N ARG A 59 3.01 -7.57 0.38
CA ARG A 59 3.20 -7.24 1.81
C ARG A 59 1.92 -6.78 2.51
N ILE A 60 0.74 -7.15 2.01
CA ILE A 60 -0.52 -6.81 2.67
C ILE A 60 -0.54 -7.40 4.10
N GLU A 61 -0.15 -8.67 4.22
CA GLU A 61 -0.21 -9.44 5.47
C GLU A 61 0.82 -9.01 6.53
N GLU A 62 1.79 -8.17 6.16
CA GLU A 62 2.84 -7.68 7.07
C GLU A 62 2.48 -6.32 7.69
N ARG A 63 1.42 -5.65 7.20
CA ARG A 63 1.18 -4.22 7.47
C ARG A 63 -0.16 -4.00 8.16
N ARG A 64 -0.12 -3.81 9.48
CA ARG A 64 -1.33 -3.50 10.28
C ARG A 64 -2.07 -2.26 9.78
N PHE A 65 -1.36 -1.21 9.38
CA PHE A 65 -1.97 0.03 8.88
C PHE A 65 -2.65 -0.13 7.51
N VAL A 66 -2.36 -1.22 6.79
CA VAL A 66 -3.09 -1.62 5.58
C VAL A 66 -4.30 -2.47 5.95
N LEU A 67 -4.10 -3.48 6.80
CA LEU A 67 -5.15 -4.45 7.17
C LEU A 67 -6.25 -3.85 8.04
N THR A 68 -5.94 -2.90 8.92
CA THR A 68 -6.93 -2.24 9.78
C THR A 68 -8.03 -1.56 8.96
N PRO A 69 -7.73 -0.58 8.09
CA PRO A 69 -8.76 0.04 7.24
C PRO A 69 -9.34 -0.92 6.20
N LEU A 70 -8.58 -1.92 5.73
CA LEU A 70 -9.12 -2.94 4.82
C LEU A 70 -10.20 -3.79 5.49
N SER A 71 -10.01 -4.18 6.75
CA SER A 71 -10.95 -5.01 7.50
C SER A 71 -12.30 -4.33 7.75
N GLU A 72 -12.34 -3.00 7.73
CA GLU A 72 -13.57 -2.22 7.88
C GLU A 72 -14.44 -2.20 6.61
N ILE A 73 -13.83 -2.42 5.44
CA ILE A 73 -14.50 -2.27 4.13
C ILE A 73 -14.62 -3.59 3.36
N HIS A 74 -13.66 -4.49 3.52
CA HIS A 74 -13.49 -5.75 2.79
C HIS A 74 -12.84 -6.80 3.71
N PRO A 75 -13.52 -7.19 4.82
CA PRO A 75 -12.98 -8.16 5.77
C PRO A 75 -12.67 -9.53 5.14
N GLU A 76 -13.35 -9.90 4.06
CA GLU A 76 -13.13 -11.13 3.31
C GLU A 76 -11.76 -11.20 2.61
N LEU A 77 -11.09 -10.06 2.43
CA LEU A 77 -9.75 -9.96 1.83
C LEU A 77 -8.63 -9.98 2.87
N CYS A 78 -8.97 -10.00 4.17
CA CYS A 78 -7.98 -10.04 5.25
C CYS A 78 -7.58 -11.50 5.58
N PRO A 79 -6.30 -11.77 5.86
CA PRO A 79 -5.87 -13.06 6.38
C PRO A 79 -6.56 -13.40 7.71
N PRO A 80 -6.82 -14.68 8.02
CA PRO A 80 -7.36 -15.06 9.32
C PRO A 80 -6.41 -14.63 10.45
N ASN A 81 -6.97 -14.20 11.59
CA ASN A 81 -6.24 -13.83 12.81
C ASN A 81 -5.15 -12.75 12.63
N TRP A 82 -5.16 -11.99 11.53
CA TRP A 82 -4.14 -10.97 11.25
C TRP A 82 -3.98 -9.95 12.39
N ASN A 83 -5.07 -9.66 13.10
CA ASN A 83 -5.12 -8.68 14.19
C ASN A 83 -4.41 -9.18 15.46
N GLU A 84 -4.29 -10.50 15.63
CA GLU A 84 -3.51 -11.14 16.68
C GLU A 84 -2.03 -11.26 16.28
N GLU A 85 -1.75 -11.63 15.03
CA GLU A 85 -0.39 -11.79 14.50
C GLU A 85 0.36 -10.46 14.34
N LEU A 86 -0.36 -9.41 13.97
CA LEU A 86 0.15 -8.04 13.95
C LEU A 86 -0.52 -7.25 15.06
N PRO A 87 -0.18 -7.44 16.35
CA PRO A 87 -0.83 -6.71 17.42
C PRO A 87 -0.65 -5.19 17.22
N PRO A 88 -1.58 -4.36 17.74
CA PRO A 88 -1.39 -2.93 17.78
C PRO A 88 -0.23 -2.60 18.74
N GLU A 89 1.02 -2.66 18.28
CA GLU A 89 2.19 -2.21 19.04
C GLU A 89 2.50 -0.73 18.78
N GLU A 90 2.92 -0.04 19.84
CA GLU A 90 3.47 1.32 19.84
C GLU A 90 4.38 1.56 18.65
N ILE A 91 4.29 2.75 18.05
CA ILE A 91 5.17 3.18 16.96
C ILE A 91 6.64 3.02 17.41
N LYS A 92 7.27 1.89 17.07
CA LYS A 92 8.72 1.71 17.19
C LYS A 92 9.35 2.37 15.98
N LEU A 93 9.92 3.55 16.18
CA LEU A 93 10.77 4.20 15.20
C LEU A 93 11.92 3.24 14.84
N PHE A 94 11.86 2.65 13.65
CA PHE A 94 12.97 1.89 13.08
C PHE A 94 13.82 2.80 12.19
N GLY A 95 15.07 3.02 12.61
CA GLY A 95 16.05 3.84 11.91
C GLY A 95 16.26 5.22 12.55
N ARG A 96 17.53 5.60 12.78
CA ARG A 96 17.89 6.98 13.10
C ARG A 96 17.63 7.84 11.87
N ILE A 97 16.93 8.95 12.04
CA ILE A 97 16.79 9.99 11.02
C ILE A 97 18.01 10.92 11.12
N ASP A 98 19.23 10.39 10.98
CA ASP A 98 20.47 11.16 10.82
C ASP A 98 21.39 10.21 10.01
N GLU A 99 21.85 10.51 8.79
CA GLU A 99 22.65 11.67 8.36
C GLU A 99 22.12 12.38 7.09
#